data_AF-A0A240TQ86-F1
#
_entry.id   AF-A0A240TQ86-F1
#
_cell.length_a   1.000
_cell.length_b   1.000
_cell.length_c   1.000
_cell.angle_alpha   90.00
_cell.angle_beta   90.00
_cell.angle_gamma   90.00
#
_symmetry.space_group_name_H-M   'P 1'
#
loop_
_entity.id
_entity.type
_entity.pdbx_description
1 polymer ?
#
loop_
_entity_poly.entity_id
_entity_poly.type
_entity_poly.pdbx_seq_one_letter_code
_entity_poly.pdbx_strand_id
1 'polypeptide(L)'
;MAHPPAPAPTAAPAPSHGHSTPTEAIAGFIFVKIPVNRRHDEADPLHRREDTIDQMLRAQGLGLVVGWGDSLGERRPDGQRPAAYIRIDINAHDVQATRSALRALLPTLGAPAGTEIHYTLAGHSLRDMALETGWQLEQLFAPLKNRPNP
;
A
#
# COMPACT_ATOMS: atom_id res chain seq x y z
N MET A 1 78.54 -1.07 -1.42
CA MET A 1 77.55 -0.95 -2.52
C MET A 1 76.42 -1.89 -2.18
N ALA A 2 75.25 -1.33 -1.87
CA ALA A 2 74.09 -2.07 -1.37
C ALA A 2 73.24 -2.59 -2.53
N HIS A 3 72.92 -3.89 -2.51
CA HIS A 3 71.89 -4.47 -3.36
C HIS A 3 70.53 -4.40 -2.63
N PRO A 4 69.43 -4.08 -3.33
CA PRO A 4 68.13 -3.84 -2.70
C PRO A 4 67.43 -5.13 -2.25
N PRO A 5 66.54 -5.07 -1.25
CA PRO A 5 65.72 -6.20 -0.84
C PRO A 5 64.64 -6.54 -1.89
N ALA A 6 64.21 -7.81 -1.90
CA ALA A 6 63.19 -8.37 -2.78
C ALA A 6 61.82 -7.68 -2.66
N PRO A 7 60.99 -7.67 -3.73
CA PRO A 7 59.65 -7.07 -3.68
C PRO A 7 58.70 -7.91 -2.81
N ALA A 8 57.90 -7.22 -2.01
CA ALA A 8 56.81 -7.80 -1.20
C ALA A 8 55.69 -8.38 -2.09
N PRO A 9 54.96 -9.42 -1.64
CA PRO A 9 53.82 -9.93 -2.39
C PRO A 9 52.70 -8.89 -2.46
N THR A 10 52.24 -8.61 -3.67
CA THR A 10 51.10 -7.73 -3.97
C THR A 10 49.87 -8.22 -3.22
N ALA A 11 49.29 -7.34 -2.40
CA ALA A 11 48.04 -7.57 -1.69
C ALA A 11 46.92 -7.92 -2.68
N ALA A 12 46.14 -8.96 -2.36
CA ALA A 12 44.94 -9.33 -3.08
C ALA A 12 43.94 -8.15 -3.14
N PRO A 13 43.18 -7.98 -4.23
CA PRO A 13 42.14 -6.96 -4.29
C PRO A 13 41.09 -7.26 -3.21
N ALA A 14 40.68 -6.23 -2.48
CA ALA A 14 39.57 -6.28 -1.53
C ALA A 14 38.31 -6.82 -2.22
N PRO A 15 37.45 -7.58 -1.53
CA PRO A 15 36.16 -7.97 -2.09
C PRO A 15 35.40 -6.70 -2.46
N SER A 16 35.09 -6.54 -3.74
CA SER A 16 34.12 -5.55 -4.20
C SER A 16 32.88 -5.72 -3.35
N HIS A 17 32.54 -4.69 -2.57
CA HIS A 17 31.27 -4.62 -1.88
C HIS A 17 30.19 -4.91 -2.93
N GLY A 18 29.60 -6.10 -2.83
CA GLY A 18 28.42 -6.42 -3.62
C GLY A 18 27.45 -5.27 -3.43
N HIS A 19 26.83 -4.82 -4.50
CA HIS A 19 25.62 -4.02 -4.39
C HIS A 19 24.59 -4.87 -3.65
N SER A 20 24.62 -4.82 -2.32
CA SER A 20 23.49 -5.20 -1.50
C SER A 20 22.46 -4.11 -1.73
N THR A 21 21.70 -4.21 -2.82
CA THR A 21 20.40 -3.55 -2.87
C THR A 21 19.70 -3.99 -1.58
N PRO A 22 19.33 -3.07 -0.68
CA PRO A 22 18.48 -3.45 0.43
C PRO A 22 17.29 -4.15 -0.21
N THR A 23 17.07 -5.42 0.12
CA THR A 23 15.74 -5.98 -0.04
C THR A 23 14.90 -5.11 0.88
N GLU A 24 14.23 -4.10 0.33
CA GLU A 24 13.34 -3.24 1.11
C GLU A 24 12.36 -4.17 1.81
N ALA A 25 12.56 -4.32 3.11
CA ALA A 25 11.82 -5.29 3.89
C ALA A 25 10.38 -4.79 3.97
N ILE A 26 9.44 -5.60 3.48
CA ILE A 26 8.01 -5.31 3.61
C ILE A 26 7.67 -5.36 5.10
N ALA A 27 7.35 -4.21 5.69
CA ALA A 27 6.94 -4.08 7.08
C ALA A 27 5.48 -4.46 7.29
N GLY A 28 4.64 -4.36 6.26
CA GLY A 28 3.25 -4.79 6.35
C GLY A 28 2.46 -4.66 5.06
N PHE A 29 1.23 -5.16 5.13
CA PHE A 29 0.25 -5.07 4.05
C PHE A 29 -0.83 -4.05 4.40
N ILE A 30 -1.21 -3.23 3.43
CA ILE A 30 -2.29 -2.24 3.54
C ILE A 30 -3.32 -2.52 2.45
N PHE A 31 -4.58 -2.52 2.84
CA PHE A 31 -5.72 -2.68 1.95
C PHE A 31 -6.56 -1.40 1.94
N VAL A 32 -6.72 -0.76 0.79
CA VAL A 32 -7.57 0.43 0.63
C VAL A 32 -8.86 0.03 -0.05
N LYS A 33 -9.99 0.46 0.54
CA LYS A 33 -11.34 0.23 0.04
C LYS A 33 -12.01 1.57 -0.22
N ILE A 34 -12.30 1.84 -1.48
CA ILE A 34 -12.90 3.11 -1.92
C ILE A 34 -14.34 2.83 -2.40
N PRO A 35 -15.38 3.42 -1.79
CA PRO A 35 -16.75 3.29 -2.29
C PRO A 35 -16.88 3.79 -3.73
N VAL A 36 -17.52 2.98 -4.57
CA VAL A 36 -17.93 3.40 -5.92
C VAL A 36 -19.14 4.32 -5.77
N ASN A 37 -18.97 5.59 -6.11
CA ASN A 37 -20.05 6.56 -6.18
C ASN A 37 -20.21 6.99 -7.63
N ARG A 38 -21.33 6.60 -8.26
CA ARG A 38 -21.62 6.86 -9.67
C ARG A 38 -21.50 8.34 -10.09
N ARG A 39 -21.65 9.28 -9.16
CA ARG A 39 -21.46 10.72 -9.43
C ARG A 39 -19.99 11.17 -9.43
N HIS A 40 -19.10 10.42 -8.79
CA HIS A 40 -17.67 10.73 -8.62
C HIS A 40 -16.76 9.80 -9.43
N ASP A 41 -17.21 8.60 -9.82
CA ASP A 41 -16.38 7.67 -10.61
C ASP A 41 -16.34 8.00 -12.11
N GLU A 42 -17.20 8.92 -12.58
CA GLU A 42 -16.97 9.60 -13.87
C GLU A 42 -15.66 10.43 -13.84
N ALA A 43 -15.10 10.72 -12.66
CA ALA A 43 -13.86 11.48 -12.50
C ALA A 43 -12.58 10.62 -12.54
N ASP A 44 -12.67 9.28 -12.56
CA ASP A 44 -11.51 8.41 -12.78
C ASP A 44 -11.79 7.26 -13.77
N PRO A 45 -12.16 7.56 -15.03
CA PRO A 45 -12.51 6.54 -16.02
C PRO A 45 -11.31 5.74 -16.55
N LEU A 46 -10.08 6.14 -16.21
CA LEU A 46 -8.85 5.48 -16.65
C LEU A 46 -8.14 4.70 -15.54
N HIS A 47 -8.72 4.61 -14.33
CA HIS A 47 -8.03 4.04 -13.17
C HIS A 47 -6.66 4.70 -12.93
N ARG A 48 -6.62 6.03 -12.86
CA ARG A 48 -5.37 6.76 -12.58
C ARG A 48 -5.07 6.85 -11.10
N ARG A 49 -6.04 6.53 -10.24
CA ARG A 49 -5.88 6.57 -8.77
C ARG A 49 -4.77 5.67 -8.29
N GLU A 50 -4.79 4.38 -8.66
CA GLU A 50 -3.78 3.42 -8.23
C GLU A 50 -2.39 3.73 -8.79
N ASP A 51 -2.31 4.18 -10.05
CA ASP A 51 -1.04 4.59 -10.66
C ASP A 51 -0.43 5.79 -9.93
N THR A 52 -1.28 6.76 -9.53
CA THR A 52 -0.84 7.94 -8.78
C THR A 52 -0.41 7.55 -7.36
N ILE A 53 -1.13 6.62 -6.73
CA ILE A 53 -0.75 6.06 -5.42
C ILE A 53 0.58 5.32 -5.53
N ASP A 54 0.75 4.43 -6.51
CA ASP A 54 1.99 3.67 -6.72
C ASP A 54 3.19 4.60 -6.96
N GLN A 55 3.04 5.59 -7.84
CA GLN A 55 4.08 6.60 -8.09
C GLN A 55 4.47 7.35 -6.82
N MET A 56 3.48 7.79 -6.03
CA MET A 56 3.73 8.49 -4.76
C MET A 56 4.46 7.60 -3.76
N LEU A 57 4.02 6.34 -3.59
CA LEU A 57 4.63 5.39 -2.66
C LEU A 57 6.08 5.10 -3.01
N ARG A 58 6.36 4.84 -4.30
CA ARG A 58 7.72 4.59 -4.79
C ARG A 58 8.61 5.81 -4.65
N ALA A 59 8.11 7.00 -5.02
CA ALA A 59 8.88 8.24 -4.93
C ALA A 59 9.31 8.57 -3.48
N GLN A 60 8.51 8.15 -2.49
CA GLN A 60 8.79 8.36 -1.07
C GLN A 60 9.47 7.15 -0.39
N GLY A 61 9.72 6.05 -1.10
CA GLY A 61 10.27 4.82 -0.52
C GLY A 61 9.34 4.15 0.51
N LEU A 62 8.03 4.39 0.40
CA LEU A 62 7.02 3.92 1.37
C LEU A 62 6.48 2.53 1.03
N GLY A 63 6.60 2.11 -0.23
CA GLY A 63 6.09 0.83 -0.70
C GLY A 63 5.70 0.84 -2.17
N LEU A 64 4.78 -0.05 -2.53
CA LEU A 64 4.24 -0.17 -3.88
C LEU A 64 2.82 -0.75 -3.87
N VAL A 65 2.05 -0.42 -4.90
CA VAL A 65 0.80 -1.12 -5.21
C VAL A 65 1.15 -2.48 -5.79
N VAL A 66 0.52 -3.54 -5.27
CA VAL A 66 0.71 -4.92 -5.72
C VAL A 66 -0.52 -5.52 -6.40
N GLY A 67 -1.67 -4.86 -6.28
CA GLY A 67 -2.89 -5.28 -6.93
C GLY A 67 -4.00 -4.24 -6.77
N TRP A 68 -4.99 -4.31 -7.66
CA TRP A 68 -6.21 -3.52 -7.54
C TRP A 68 -7.36 -4.23 -8.27
N GLY A 69 -8.59 -3.80 -8.00
CA GLY A 69 -9.75 -4.26 -8.75
C GLY A 69 -11.08 -3.91 -8.11
N ASP A 70 -12.16 -4.17 -8.84
CA ASP A 70 -13.51 -3.88 -8.37
C ASP A 70 -14.06 -5.00 -7.47
N SER A 71 -14.83 -4.61 -6.46
CA SER A 71 -15.65 -5.49 -5.62
C SER A 71 -17.10 -5.34 -6.04
N LEU A 72 -17.71 -6.46 -6.39
CA LEU A 72 -19.14 -6.50 -6.67
C LEU A 72 -19.94 -6.21 -5.39
N GLY A 73 -20.98 -5.40 -5.53
CA GLY A 73 -21.95 -5.13 -4.48
C GLY A 73 -23.05 -6.17 -4.41
N GLU A 74 -24.11 -5.78 -3.70
CA GLU A 74 -25.33 -6.58 -3.58
C GLU A 74 -25.97 -6.85 -4.94
N ARG A 75 -26.58 -8.03 -5.04
CA ARG A 75 -27.34 -8.40 -6.23
C ARG A 75 -28.61 -7.60 -6.28
N ARG A 76 -28.85 -6.92 -7.40
CA ARG A 76 -30.09 -6.21 -7.66
C ARG A 76 -31.21 -7.16 -8.11
N PRO A 77 -32.48 -6.73 -8.04
CA PRO A 77 -33.62 -7.52 -8.50
C PRO A 77 -33.54 -7.92 -9.99
N ASP A 78 -32.83 -7.14 -10.82
CA ASP A 78 -32.57 -7.42 -12.23
C ASP A 78 -31.46 -8.49 -12.46
N GLY A 79 -30.89 -9.04 -11.38
CA GLY A 79 -29.85 -10.05 -11.42
C GLY A 79 -28.42 -9.49 -11.52
N GLN A 80 -28.26 -8.18 -11.76
CA GLN A 80 -26.94 -7.54 -11.88
C GLN A 80 -26.27 -7.35 -10.52
N ARG A 81 -24.93 -7.37 -10.51
CA ARG A 81 -24.11 -7.00 -9.35
C ARG A 81 -23.14 -5.89 -9.77
N PRO A 82 -23.50 -4.60 -9.66
CA PRO A 82 -22.56 -3.53 -9.98
C PRO A 82 -21.39 -3.52 -8.99
N ALA A 83 -20.26 -2.94 -9.39
CA ALA A 83 -19.18 -2.63 -8.46
C ALA A 83 -19.69 -1.70 -7.34
N ALA A 84 -19.34 -2.03 -6.10
CA ALA A 84 -19.61 -1.23 -4.92
C ALA A 84 -18.35 -0.61 -4.33
N TYR A 85 -17.18 -1.21 -4.57
CA TYR A 85 -15.91 -0.72 -4.06
C TYR A 85 -14.77 -0.96 -5.03
N ILE A 86 -13.83 -0.02 -5.12
CA ILE A 86 -12.50 -0.24 -5.69
C ILE A 86 -11.59 -0.70 -4.55
N ARG A 87 -10.75 -1.70 -4.83
CA ARG A 87 -9.76 -2.27 -3.92
C ARG A 87 -8.37 -1.94 -4.42
N ILE A 88 -7.47 -1.53 -3.53
CA ILE A 88 -6.05 -1.34 -3.82
C ILE A 88 -5.25 -2.04 -2.72
N ASP A 89 -4.37 -2.93 -3.14
CA ASP A 89 -3.52 -3.76 -2.29
C ASP A 89 -2.09 -3.21 -2.33
N ILE A 90 -1.50 -2.95 -1.17
CA ILE A 90 -0.22 -2.25 -1.02
C ILE A 90 0.71 -3.03 -0.11
N ASN A 91 1.94 -3.24 -0.58
CA ASN A 91 3.05 -3.65 0.30
C ASN A 91 3.73 -2.38 0.81
N ALA A 92 3.79 -2.22 2.14
CA ALA A 92 4.35 -1.05 2.81
C ALA A 92 5.70 -1.39 3.45
N HIS A 93 6.68 -0.50 3.29
CA HIS A 93 7.98 -0.56 3.99
C HIS A 93 7.91 0.12 5.37
N ASP A 94 6.94 1.03 5.55
CA ASP A 94 6.56 1.61 6.84
C ASP A 94 5.03 1.81 6.86
N VAL A 95 4.33 1.03 7.69
CA VAL A 95 2.86 1.05 7.76
C VAL A 95 2.34 2.43 8.22
N GLN A 96 3.01 3.06 9.18
CA GLN A 96 2.55 4.32 9.77
C GLN A 96 2.75 5.50 8.81
N ALA A 97 3.92 5.56 8.19
CA ALA A 97 4.23 6.58 7.19
C ALA A 97 3.35 6.41 5.95
N THR A 98 3.19 5.18 5.46
CA THR A 98 2.32 4.87 4.31
C THR A 98 0.87 5.26 4.57
N ARG A 99 0.31 4.88 5.73
CA ARG A 99 -1.05 5.27 6.12
C ARG A 99 -1.23 6.78 6.17
N SER A 100 -0.25 7.50 6.68
CA SER A 100 -0.29 8.97 6.74
C SER A 100 -0.27 9.59 5.35
N ALA A 101 0.60 9.12 4.45
CA ALA A 101 0.66 9.58 3.06
C ALA A 101 -0.65 9.29 2.31
N LEU A 102 -1.22 8.10 2.48
CA LEU A 102 -2.49 7.72 1.87
C LEU A 102 -3.65 8.63 2.31
N ARG A 103 -3.76 8.95 3.61
CA ARG A 103 -4.80 9.86 4.12
C ARG A 103 -4.70 11.27 3.55
N ALA A 104 -3.49 11.73 3.24
CA ALA A 104 -3.26 13.02 2.60
C ALA A 104 -3.60 12.99 1.10
N LEU A 105 -3.24 11.90 0.40
CA LEU A 105 -3.41 11.78 -1.05
C LEU A 105 -4.84 11.44 -1.47
N LEU A 106 -5.51 10.49 -0.79
CA LEU A 106 -6.83 9.98 -1.22
C LEU A 106 -7.89 11.09 -1.43
N PRO A 107 -8.02 12.11 -0.55
CA PRO A 107 -8.94 13.22 -0.80
C PRO A 107 -8.61 14.03 -2.05
N THR A 108 -7.33 14.22 -2.39
CA THR A 108 -6.92 14.96 -3.59
C THR A 108 -7.22 14.20 -4.87
N LEU A 109 -7.37 12.88 -4.78
CA LEU A 109 -7.79 12.00 -5.87
C LEU A 109 -9.33 11.83 -5.94
N GLY A 110 -10.07 12.62 -5.15
CA GLY A 110 -11.53 12.61 -5.10
C GLY A 110 -12.13 11.38 -4.44
N ALA A 111 -11.37 10.68 -3.58
CA ALA A 111 -11.91 9.55 -2.82
C ALA A 111 -13.04 10.04 -1.88
N PRO A 112 -14.23 9.42 -1.94
CA PRO A 112 -15.38 9.88 -1.17
C PRO A 112 -15.27 9.51 0.32
N ALA A 113 -16.13 10.14 1.13
CA ALA A 113 -16.42 9.67 2.49
C ALA A 113 -16.86 8.19 2.47
N GLY A 114 -16.48 7.44 3.50
CA GLY A 114 -16.60 5.99 3.54
C GLY A 114 -15.42 5.23 2.92
N THR A 115 -14.38 5.92 2.41
CA THR A 115 -13.09 5.30 2.07
C THR A 115 -12.43 4.75 3.32
N GLU A 116 -11.89 3.54 3.24
CA GLU A 116 -11.26 2.84 4.36
C GLU A 116 -9.82 2.44 4.02
N ILE A 117 -8.90 2.59 4.98
CA ILE A 117 -7.52 2.08 4.91
C ILE A 117 -7.36 1.04 6.01
N HIS A 118 -7.19 -0.22 5.64
CA HIS A 118 -7.06 -1.37 6.54
C HIS A 118 -5.61 -1.80 6.67
N TYR A 119 -5.19 -2.12 7.89
CA TYR A 119 -3.81 -2.48 8.20
C TYR A 119 -3.75 -3.29 9.50
N THR A 120 -2.60 -3.90 9.78
CA THR A 120 -2.34 -4.57 11.05
C THR A 120 -1.25 -3.84 11.82
N LEU A 121 -1.50 -3.53 13.09
CA LEU A 121 -0.53 -2.94 13.99
C LEU A 121 -0.53 -3.70 15.31
N ALA A 122 0.65 -4.12 15.78
CA ALA A 122 0.81 -4.91 17.01
C ALA A 122 -0.14 -6.14 17.09
N GLY A 123 -0.40 -6.80 15.95
CA GLY A 123 -1.31 -7.96 15.87
C GLY A 123 -2.80 -7.62 15.83
N HIS A 124 -3.18 -6.34 15.87
CA HIS A 124 -4.57 -5.91 15.76
C HIS A 124 -4.90 -5.44 14.35
N SER A 125 -5.99 -5.96 13.79
CA SER A 125 -6.58 -5.45 12.55
C SER A 125 -7.31 -4.14 12.83
N LEU A 126 -6.85 -3.08 12.18
CA LEU A 126 -7.33 -1.72 12.35
C LEU A 126 -7.73 -1.15 11.00
N ARG A 127 -8.58 -0.12 11.03
CA ARG A 127 -8.88 0.69 9.87
C ARG A 127 -8.92 2.18 10.20
N ASP A 128 -8.49 3.00 9.25
CA ASP A 128 -8.79 4.42 9.22
C ASP A 128 -9.97 4.62 8.24
N MET A 129 -10.96 5.43 8.61
CA MET A 129 -12.16 5.67 7.82
C MET A 129 -12.32 7.16 7.51
N ALA A 130 -12.48 7.49 6.23
CA ALA A 130 -12.78 8.83 5.78
C ALA A 130 -14.24 9.19 6.12
N LEU A 131 -14.42 10.32 6.80
CA LEU A 131 -15.69 10.99 7.03
C LEU A 131 -15.78 12.24 6.14
N GLU A 132 -16.92 12.91 6.15
CA GLU A 132 -17.09 14.18 5.41
C GLU A 132 -16.14 15.29 5.90
N THR A 133 -15.74 15.27 7.17
CA THR A 133 -14.93 16.32 7.82
C THR A 133 -13.51 15.91 8.17
N GLY A 134 -13.08 14.69 7.82
CA GLY A 134 -11.74 14.21 8.17
C GLY A 134 -11.64 12.68 8.22
N TRP A 135 -10.80 12.17 9.11
CA TRP A 135 -10.57 10.73 9.27
C TRP A 135 -10.82 10.27 10.71
N GLN A 136 -11.54 9.17 10.85
CA GLN A 136 -11.54 8.36 12.08
C GLN A 136 -10.39 7.37 12.01
N LEU A 137 -9.48 7.43 12.98
CA LEU A 137 -8.25 6.65 12.95
C LEU A 137 -8.35 5.41 13.82
N GLU A 138 -7.57 4.38 13.49
CA GLU A 138 -7.28 3.22 14.34
C GLU A 138 -8.54 2.54 14.89
N GLN A 139 -9.57 2.46 14.07
CA GLN A 139 -10.81 1.78 14.43
C GLN A 139 -10.57 0.27 14.38
N LEU A 140 -10.81 -0.42 15.50
CA LEU A 140 -10.77 -1.88 15.53
C LEU A 140 -11.75 -2.45 14.50
N PHE A 141 -11.22 -3.30 13.62
CA PHE A 141 -12.03 -4.05 12.68
C PHE A 141 -11.82 -5.53 12.98
N ALA A 142 -12.88 -6.20 13.45
CA ALA A 142 -12.85 -7.64 13.55
C ALA A 142 -12.83 -8.22 12.12
N PRO A 143 -11.78 -8.93 11.70
CA PRO A 143 -11.91 -9.74 10.49
C PRO A 143 -13.10 -10.67 10.70
N LEU A 144 -13.92 -10.87 9.67
CA LEU A 144 -15.04 -11.80 9.71
C LEU A 144 -14.52 -13.15 10.24
N LYS A 145 -14.77 -13.45 11.52
CA LYS A 145 -14.54 -14.78 12.08
C LYS A 145 -15.36 -15.72 11.22
N ASN A 146 -14.71 -16.69 10.56
CA ASN A 146 -15.37 -17.83 9.95
C ASN A 146 -16.45 -18.30 10.91
N ARG A 147 -17.73 -18.07 10.59
CA ARG A 147 -18.80 -18.75 11.30
C ARG A 147 -18.60 -20.24 10.98
N PRO A 148 -18.44 -21.12 11.99
CA PRO A 148 -18.57 -22.54 11.71
C PRO A 148 -19.98 -22.74 11.14
N ASN A 149 -20.05 -23.39 9.98
CA ASN A 149 -21.30 -23.77 9.33
C ASN A 149 -22.09 -24.65 10.32
N PRO A 150 -23.39 -24.40 10.56
CA PRO A 150 -24.22 -25.30 11.37
C PRO A 150 -24.35 -26.69 10.75
#